data_AF-A0A117K9P8-F1
#
_entry.id   AF-A0A117K9P8-F1
#
_cell.length_a   1.000
_cell.length_b   1.000
_cell.length_c   1.000
_cell.angle_alpha   90.00
_cell.angle_beta   90.00
_cell.angle_gamma   90.00
#
_symmetry.space_group_name_H-M   'P 1'
#
loop_
_entity.id
_entity.type
_entity.pdbx_description
1 polymer ?
#
loop_
_entity_poly.entity_id
_entity_poly.type
_entity_poly.pdbx_seq_one_letter_code
_entity_poly.pdbx_strand_id
1 'polypeptide(L)'
;MKSIYSKMLLLLMISSSVYSFAWGLTGHRVIAEIAENHLSGKARREIRKMMGQERLAYWANWPDFIKSDTTGVWKQTSVWHYVNIDPQTDFTSFEKNLKAQAGPSLYSQIKTLSTQIKDEKTSEKDRKIALIFLIHMMGDLSQPMHTGKSEDLGGNKINVTYFGEKTNLHSVWDGKLVDSQKYSYTEYAKLLDIKTKDEVKQIQSGTLENWLYDSHQIANKIYAQTPNDSKLAYDYQYKFNDTMERQLLYGGLRLAKVLNDLF
;
A
#
# COMPACT_ATOMS: atom_id res chain seq x y z
N MET A 1 41.75 27.60 9.80
CA MET A 1 41.06 26.44 10.41
C MET A 1 39.54 26.62 10.62
N LYS A 2 38.91 27.80 10.41
CA LYS A 2 37.45 27.97 10.57
C LYS A 2 36.60 27.69 9.31
N SER A 3 37.22 27.45 8.15
CA SER A 3 36.52 27.26 6.85
C SER A 3 36.19 25.79 6.52
N ILE A 4 36.85 24.83 7.19
CA ILE A 4 36.68 23.39 6.91
C ILE A 4 35.47 22.81 7.68
N TYR A 5 35.21 23.29 8.90
CA TYR A 5 34.08 22.82 9.71
C TYR A 5 32.70 23.23 9.15
N SER A 6 32.62 24.35 8.42
CA SER A 6 31.37 24.77 7.78
C SER A 6 31.00 23.89 6.56
N LYS A 7 32.01 23.36 5.86
CA LYS A 7 31.79 22.40 4.76
C LYS A 7 31.54 20.97 5.23
N MET A 8 31.98 20.60 6.44
CA MET A 8 31.62 19.31 7.06
C MET A 8 30.19 19.28 7.64
N LEU A 9 29.65 20.43 8.08
CA LEU A 9 28.24 20.49 8.53
C LEU A 9 27.25 20.50 7.36
N LEU A 10 27.64 20.98 6.18
CA LEU A 10 26.77 20.98 5.00
C LEU A 10 26.68 19.61 4.31
N LEU A 11 27.54 18.64 4.68
CA LEU A 11 27.55 17.30 4.10
C LEU A 11 26.73 16.27 4.89
N LEU A 12 26.18 16.64 6.05
CA LEU A 12 25.40 15.72 6.91
C LEU A 12 23.88 15.84 6.78
N MET A 13 23.37 16.59 5.80
CA MET A 13 21.93 16.71 5.51
C MET A 13 21.49 16.08 4.18
N ILE A 14 22.27 15.12 3.66
CA ILE A 14 21.90 14.37 2.45
C ILE A 14 21.92 12.88 2.80
N SER A 15 20.83 12.38 3.38
CA SER A 15 20.38 10.96 3.35
C SER A 15 19.43 10.63 4.50
N SER A 16 18.37 11.42 4.69
CA SER A 16 17.11 10.79 5.11
C SER A 16 16.31 10.53 3.84
N SER A 17 16.66 9.45 3.15
CA SER A 17 15.73 8.79 2.26
C SER A 17 14.57 8.39 3.16
N VAL A 18 13.51 9.21 3.21
CA VAL A 18 12.26 8.78 3.81
C VAL A 18 11.74 7.71 2.86
N TYR A 19 12.11 6.46 3.15
CA TYR A 19 11.55 5.33 2.46
C TYR A 19 10.05 5.38 2.77
N SER A 20 9.26 5.80 1.79
CA SER A 20 7.83 5.52 1.76
C SER A 20 7.72 4.01 1.62
N PHE A 21 7.63 3.37 2.78
CA PHE A 21 7.12 2.01 2.91
C PHE A 21 5.62 2.10 2.71
N ALA A 22 5.03 1.07 2.13
CA ALA A 22 3.58 1.00 2.08
C ALA A 22 3.01 0.65 3.45
N TRP A 23 1.81 0.05 3.51
CA TRP A 23 1.38 -0.58 4.75
C TRP A 23 2.56 -1.30 5.40
N GLY A 24 2.82 -1.06 6.67
CA GLY A 24 3.92 -1.69 7.38
C GLY A 24 3.77 -3.21 7.34
N LEU A 25 4.79 -3.92 7.81
CA LEU A 25 4.90 -5.38 7.74
C LEU A 25 3.60 -6.12 8.07
N THR A 26 2.92 -5.70 9.13
CA THR A 26 1.66 -6.27 9.60
C THR A 26 0.53 -6.06 8.61
N GLY A 27 0.34 -4.84 8.09
CA GLY A 27 -0.76 -4.50 7.19
C GLY A 27 -0.74 -5.29 5.88
N HIS A 28 0.41 -5.39 5.22
CA HIS A 28 0.55 -6.23 4.02
C HIS A 28 0.27 -7.70 4.26
N ARG A 29 0.70 -8.22 5.41
CA ARG A 29 0.46 -9.61 5.78
C ARG A 29 -1.01 -9.88 6.06
N VAL A 30 -1.71 -8.96 6.73
CA VAL A 30 -3.16 -9.05 6.96
C VAL A 30 -3.90 -9.07 5.63
N ILE A 31 -3.58 -8.13 4.73
CA ILE A 31 -4.20 -8.05 3.39
C ILE A 31 -3.99 -9.33 2.59
N ALA A 32 -2.76 -9.84 2.57
CA ALA A 32 -2.43 -11.07 1.85
C ALA A 32 -3.10 -12.32 2.47
N GLU A 33 -3.20 -12.38 3.80
CA GLU A 33 -3.89 -13.47 4.53
C GLU A 33 -5.38 -13.50 4.19
N ILE A 34 -6.06 -12.34 4.26
CA ILE A 34 -7.47 -12.21 3.87
C ILE A 34 -7.62 -12.60 2.40
N ALA A 35 -6.72 -12.15 1.52
CA ALA A 35 -6.82 -12.50 0.11
C ALA A 35 -6.73 -14.02 -0.13
N GLU A 36 -5.79 -14.69 0.55
CA GLU A 36 -5.56 -16.13 0.44
C GLU A 36 -6.79 -16.95 0.89
N ASN A 37 -7.50 -16.49 1.93
CA ASN A 37 -8.76 -17.10 2.41
C ASN A 37 -9.88 -17.08 1.37
N HIS A 38 -9.89 -16.06 0.49
CA HIS A 38 -10.94 -15.84 -0.51
C HIS A 38 -10.57 -16.28 -1.94
N LEU A 39 -9.45 -16.99 -2.10
CA LEU A 39 -9.09 -17.57 -3.39
C LEU A 39 -10.07 -18.67 -3.81
N SER A 40 -10.51 -18.60 -5.06
CA SER A 40 -11.22 -19.68 -5.74
C SER A 40 -10.33 -20.93 -5.83
N GLY A 41 -10.94 -22.10 -6.00
CA GLY A 41 -10.18 -23.34 -6.17
C GLY A 41 -9.24 -23.32 -7.39
N LYS A 42 -9.60 -22.57 -8.44
CA LYS A 42 -8.76 -22.38 -9.64
C LYS A 42 -7.55 -21.49 -9.32
N ALA A 43 -7.79 -20.29 -8.81
CA ALA A 43 -6.72 -19.36 -8.45
C ALA A 43 -5.75 -19.95 -7.43
N ARG A 44 -6.27 -20.61 -6.40
CA ARG A 44 -5.44 -21.30 -5.40
C ARG A 44 -4.49 -22.32 -6.02
N ARG A 45 -4.97 -23.12 -6.98
CA ARG A 45 -4.14 -24.13 -7.66
C ARG A 45 -3.08 -23.49 -8.55
N GLU A 46 -3.44 -22.48 -9.33
CA GLU A 46 -2.49 -21.83 -10.25
C GLU A 46 -1.42 -21.03 -9.48
N ILE A 47 -1.81 -20.31 -8.43
CA ILE A 47 -0.87 -19.64 -7.51
C ILE A 47 0.07 -20.67 -6.85
N ARG A 48 -0.47 -21.82 -6.40
CA ARG A 48 0.35 -22.90 -5.82
C ARG A 48 1.39 -23.46 -6.80
N LYS A 49 1.08 -23.51 -8.11
CA LYS A 49 2.08 -23.91 -9.11
C LYS A 49 3.24 -22.91 -9.20
N MET A 50 2.95 -21.60 -9.08
CA MET A 50 3.97 -20.54 -9.15
C MET A 50 4.77 -20.39 -7.85
N MET A 51 4.11 -20.54 -6.70
CA MET A 51 4.68 -20.19 -5.39
C MET A 51 5.01 -21.42 -4.53
N GLY A 52 4.63 -22.63 -4.95
CA GLY A 52 4.83 -23.84 -4.16
C GLY A 52 3.98 -23.81 -2.88
N GLN A 53 4.60 -24.08 -1.73
CA GLN A 53 3.93 -24.06 -0.41
C GLN A 53 4.05 -22.72 0.31
N GLU A 54 4.67 -21.72 -0.32
CA GLU A 54 4.86 -20.40 0.27
C GLU A 54 3.52 -19.66 0.34
N ARG A 55 3.20 -19.10 1.51
CA ARG A 55 1.98 -18.28 1.71
C ARG A 55 2.15 -16.90 1.08
N LEU A 56 1.05 -16.29 0.63
CA LEU A 56 1.09 -14.93 0.08
C LEU A 56 1.66 -13.91 1.06
N ALA A 57 1.30 -14.01 2.35
CA ALA A 57 1.76 -13.13 3.41
C ALA A 57 3.30 -13.13 3.61
N TYR A 58 3.99 -14.23 3.25
CA TYR A 58 5.45 -14.28 3.32
C TYR A 58 6.09 -13.29 2.33
N TRP A 59 5.54 -13.21 1.12
CA TRP A 59 6.07 -12.38 0.03
C TRP A 59 5.51 -10.97 0.00
N ALA A 60 4.43 -10.70 0.72
CA ALA A 60 3.70 -9.43 0.66
C ALA A 60 4.55 -8.18 0.98
N ASN A 61 5.70 -8.33 1.65
CA ASN A 61 6.62 -7.23 1.97
C ASN A 61 7.91 -7.23 1.14
N TRP A 62 8.12 -8.24 0.29
CA TRP A 62 9.36 -8.36 -0.48
C TRP A 62 9.63 -7.14 -1.39
N PRO A 63 8.61 -6.54 -2.06
CA PRO A 63 8.82 -5.31 -2.84
C PRO A 63 9.34 -4.11 -2.05
N ASP A 64 9.07 -4.04 -0.74
CA ASP A 64 9.65 -3.02 0.12
C ASP A 64 11.09 -3.36 0.52
N PHE A 65 11.42 -4.64 0.70
CA PHE A 65 12.77 -5.07 1.07
C PHE A 65 13.79 -4.85 -0.05
N ILE A 66 13.39 -5.08 -1.30
CA ILE A 66 14.28 -4.87 -2.46
C ILE A 66 14.63 -3.40 -2.71
N LYS A 67 13.94 -2.44 -2.07
CA LYS A 67 14.37 -1.02 -2.08
C LYS A 67 15.76 -0.83 -1.44
N SER A 68 16.20 -1.79 -0.62
CA SER A 68 17.54 -1.83 -0.03
C SER A 68 18.60 -2.53 -0.91
N ASP A 69 18.22 -3.03 -2.08
CA ASP A 69 19.15 -3.64 -3.03
C ASP A 69 20.21 -2.63 -3.51
N THR A 70 21.48 -3.02 -3.42
CA THR A 70 22.61 -2.17 -3.82
C THR A 70 23.02 -2.34 -5.28
N THR A 71 22.48 -3.35 -5.98
CA THR A 71 22.78 -3.58 -7.41
C THR A 71 22.06 -2.58 -8.32
N GLY A 72 20.97 -1.96 -7.83
CA GLY A 72 20.20 -0.95 -8.55
C GLY A 72 19.17 -1.52 -9.51
N VAL A 73 19.06 -2.85 -9.61
CA VAL A 73 18.12 -3.56 -10.51
C VAL A 73 16.66 -3.22 -10.19
N TRP A 74 16.35 -2.84 -8.95
CA TRP A 74 14.99 -2.54 -8.48
C TRP A 74 14.73 -1.05 -8.27
N LYS A 75 15.68 -0.17 -8.54
CA LYS A 75 15.56 1.26 -8.20
C LYS A 75 14.30 1.90 -8.83
N GLN A 76 13.98 1.52 -10.06
CA GLN A 76 12.83 2.00 -10.81
C GLN A 76 11.48 1.56 -10.23
N THR A 77 11.43 0.54 -9.37
CA THR A 77 10.16 0.06 -8.80
C THR A 77 9.67 0.94 -7.66
N SER A 78 10.51 1.82 -7.12
CA SER A 78 10.15 2.72 -6.02
C SER A 78 8.94 3.60 -6.32
N VAL A 79 8.77 4.05 -7.58
CA VAL A 79 7.63 4.88 -8.00
C VAL A 79 6.36 4.07 -8.22
N TRP A 80 6.44 2.74 -8.17
CA TRP A 80 5.29 1.87 -8.40
C TRP A 80 4.37 1.74 -7.19
N HIS A 81 4.75 2.29 -6.04
CA HIS A 81 4.04 2.10 -4.78
C HIS A 81 2.89 3.10 -4.57
N TYR A 82 2.82 4.18 -5.34
CA TYR A 82 1.83 5.24 -5.09
C TYR A 82 1.29 5.86 -6.38
N VAL A 83 0.25 6.66 -6.21
CA VAL A 83 -0.22 7.67 -7.17
C VAL A 83 -0.25 9.02 -6.47
N ASN A 84 0.27 10.05 -7.13
CA ASN A 84 0.25 11.40 -6.58
C ASN A 84 -0.87 12.20 -7.24
N ILE A 85 -1.92 12.49 -6.48
CA ILE A 85 -3.11 13.18 -6.98
C ILE A 85 -3.55 14.22 -5.95
N ASP A 86 -3.67 15.48 -6.39
CA ASP A 86 -4.23 16.54 -5.55
C ASP A 86 -5.69 16.23 -5.20
N PRO A 87 -6.23 16.71 -4.06
CA PRO A 87 -7.57 16.35 -3.60
C PRO A 87 -8.64 16.57 -4.67
N GLN A 88 -9.31 15.49 -5.07
CA GLN A 88 -10.47 15.50 -5.96
C GLN A 88 -11.73 15.13 -5.18
N THR A 89 -12.80 15.89 -5.40
CA THR A 89 -14.09 15.67 -4.72
C THR A 89 -15.04 14.78 -5.51
N ASP A 90 -14.78 14.55 -6.80
CA ASP A 90 -15.59 13.72 -7.69
C ASP A 90 -14.74 12.66 -8.42
N PHE A 91 -15.39 11.56 -8.79
CA PHE A 91 -14.74 10.42 -9.43
C PHE A 91 -14.21 10.75 -10.83
N THR A 92 -14.91 11.57 -11.61
CA THR A 92 -14.53 11.87 -13.00
C THR A 92 -13.23 12.66 -13.06
N SER A 93 -13.09 13.68 -12.20
CA SER A 93 -11.85 14.44 -12.07
C SER A 93 -10.71 13.58 -11.54
N PHE A 94 -10.97 12.72 -10.54
CA PHE A 94 -9.98 11.76 -10.05
C PHE A 94 -9.50 10.82 -11.15
N GLU A 95 -10.41 10.18 -11.88
CA GLU A 95 -10.09 9.23 -12.92
C GLU A 95 -9.27 9.88 -14.06
N LYS A 96 -9.65 11.10 -14.46
CA LYS A 96 -8.91 11.86 -15.46
C LYS A 96 -7.47 12.12 -15.02
N ASN A 97 -7.26 12.59 -13.79
CA ASN A 97 -5.92 12.85 -13.25
C ASN A 97 -5.12 11.56 -13.07
N LEU A 98 -5.76 10.49 -12.58
CA LEU A 98 -5.17 9.17 -12.42
C LEU A 98 -4.59 8.65 -13.75
N LYS A 99 -5.38 8.72 -14.82
CA LYS A 99 -4.99 8.25 -16.16
C LYS A 99 -4.00 9.18 -16.86
N ALA A 100 -3.93 10.46 -16.46
CA ALA A 100 -3.01 11.45 -17.02
C ALA A 100 -1.58 11.37 -16.43
N GLN A 101 -1.35 10.58 -15.37
CA GLN A 101 -0.02 10.43 -14.79
C GLN A 101 0.99 9.89 -15.81
N ALA A 102 2.12 10.58 -15.93
CA ALA A 102 3.21 10.18 -16.80
C ALA A 102 4.07 9.11 -16.12
N GLY A 103 4.41 8.05 -16.88
CA GLY A 103 5.35 7.02 -16.45
C GLY A 103 4.76 5.95 -15.51
N PRO A 104 5.62 5.08 -14.96
CA PRO A 104 5.22 4.03 -14.03
C PRO A 104 4.62 4.60 -12.75
N SER A 105 3.51 4.02 -12.31
CA SER A 105 2.80 4.34 -11.07
C SER A 105 2.10 3.09 -10.55
N LEU A 106 1.59 3.15 -9.33
CA LEU A 106 0.79 2.04 -8.77
C LEU A 106 -0.32 1.59 -9.71
N TYR A 107 -1.07 2.53 -10.29
CA TYR A 107 -2.16 2.24 -11.22
C TYR A 107 -1.68 1.57 -12.52
N SER A 108 -0.63 2.09 -13.16
CA SER A 108 -0.15 1.50 -14.41
C SER A 108 0.51 0.14 -14.19
N GLN A 109 1.22 -0.04 -13.07
CA GLN A 109 1.93 -1.28 -12.78
C GLN A 109 1.01 -2.42 -12.37
N ILE A 110 -0.07 -2.18 -11.62
CA ILE A 110 -1.09 -3.22 -11.37
C ILE A 110 -1.60 -3.81 -12.71
N LYS A 111 -1.83 -2.97 -13.72
CA LYS A 111 -2.30 -3.41 -15.06
C LYS A 111 -1.21 -4.15 -15.84
N THR A 112 0.02 -3.64 -15.83
CA THR A 112 1.17 -4.27 -16.49
C THR A 112 1.48 -5.64 -15.89
N LEU A 113 1.59 -5.74 -14.57
CA LEU A 113 1.87 -6.98 -13.86
C LEU A 113 0.73 -7.99 -14.05
N SER A 114 -0.52 -7.55 -14.01
CA SER A 114 -1.68 -8.40 -14.33
C SER A 114 -1.61 -9.00 -15.74
N THR A 115 -1.09 -8.25 -16.70
CA THR A 115 -0.91 -8.72 -18.09
C THR A 115 0.24 -9.73 -18.15
N GLN A 116 1.36 -9.41 -17.51
CA GLN A 116 2.54 -10.27 -17.43
C GLN A 116 2.25 -11.63 -16.75
N ILE A 117 1.41 -11.66 -15.70
CA ILE A 117 1.02 -12.90 -15.02
C ILE A 117 0.21 -13.84 -15.94
N LYS A 118 -0.62 -13.27 -16.83
CA LYS A 118 -1.46 -14.03 -17.77
C LYS A 118 -0.72 -14.46 -19.04
N ASP A 119 0.36 -13.77 -19.40
CA ASP A 119 1.09 -14.06 -20.62
C ASP A 119 1.94 -15.33 -20.47
N GLU A 120 1.58 -16.37 -21.23
CA GLU A 120 2.28 -17.66 -21.27
C GLU A 120 3.72 -17.55 -21.81
N LYS A 121 4.05 -16.44 -22.50
CA LYS A 121 5.42 -16.17 -22.97
C LYS A 121 6.31 -15.59 -21.87
N THR A 122 5.73 -15.10 -20.77
CA THR A 122 6.51 -14.62 -19.63
C THR A 122 7.09 -15.82 -18.89
N SER A 123 8.39 -15.77 -18.56
CA SER A 123 9.06 -16.84 -17.82
C SER A 123 8.37 -17.11 -16.48
N GLU A 124 8.40 -18.35 -15.99
CA GLU A 124 7.80 -18.69 -14.69
C GLU A 124 8.36 -17.83 -13.54
N LYS A 125 9.67 -17.55 -13.58
CA LYS A 125 10.34 -16.68 -12.62
C LYS A 125 9.76 -15.25 -12.65
N ASP A 126 9.59 -14.69 -13.83
CA ASP A 126 9.09 -13.32 -13.98
C ASP A 126 7.59 -13.24 -13.67
N ARG A 127 6.80 -14.29 -13.96
CA ARG A 127 5.41 -14.39 -13.52
C ARG A 127 5.29 -14.45 -12.00
N LYS A 128 6.17 -15.20 -11.32
CA LYS A 128 6.24 -15.23 -9.86
C LYS A 128 6.59 -13.86 -9.29
N ILE A 129 7.60 -13.18 -9.83
CA ILE A 129 7.98 -11.82 -9.41
C ILE A 129 6.82 -10.85 -9.64
N ALA A 130 6.15 -10.94 -10.79
CA ALA A 130 5.00 -10.08 -11.09
C ALA A 130 3.83 -10.30 -10.13
N LEU A 131 3.56 -11.55 -9.76
CA LEU A 131 2.56 -11.89 -8.75
C LEU A 131 2.92 -11.32 -7.37
N ILE A 132 4.19 -11.39 -6.96
CA ILE A 132 4.66 -10.83 -5.69
C ILE A 132 4.46 -9.31 -5.66
N PHE A 133 4.84 -8.59 -6.72
CA PHE A 133 4.58 -7.15 -6.82
C PHE A 133 3.08 -6.84 -6.82
N LEU A 134 2.27 -7.60 -7.54
CA LEU A 134 0.81 -7.39 -7.58
C LEU A 134 0.18 -7.53 -6.19
N ILE A 135 0.58 -8.54 -5.41
CA ILE A 135 0.11 -8.73 -4.02
C ILE A 135 0.42 -7.50 -3.16
N HIS A 136 1.66 -7.01 -3.23
CA HIS A 136 2.08 -5.83 -2.49
C HIS A 136 1.31 -4.58 -2.93
N MET A 137 1.24 -4.32 -4.23
CA MET A 137 0.57 -3.15 -4.80
C MET A 137 -0.93 -3.08 -4.49
N MET A 138 -1.62 -4.21 -4.45
CA MET A 138 -3.01 -4.20 -4.00
C MET A 138 -3.14 -3.85 -2.50
N GLY A 139 -2.10 -4.14 -1.72
CA GLY A 139 -1.91 -3.57 -0.39
C GLY A 139 -1.77 -2.06 -0.43
N ASP A 140 -0.78 -1.53 -1.15
CA ASP A 140 -0.50 -0.10 -1.29
C ASP A 140 -1.72 0.69 -1.73
N LEU A 141 -2.49 0.14 -2.68
CA LEU A 141 -3.73 0.75 -3.19
C LEU A 141 -4.73 1.03 -2.08
N SER A 142 -4.76 0.19 -1.05
CA SER A 142 -5.64 0.35 0.11
C SER A 142 -5.04 1.23 1.20
N GLN A 143 -3.80 1.70 1.09
CA GLN A 143 -3.23 2.66 2.04
C GLN A 143 -3.62 4.08 1.58
N PRO A 144 -4.48 4.81 2.33
CA PRO A 144 -4.95 6.13 1.89
C PRO A 144 -3.84 7.10 1.46
N MET A 145 -2.73 7.16 2.22
CA MET A 145 -1.64 8.09 1.96
C MET A 145 -0.81 7.73 0.70
N HIS A 146 -1.02 6.54 0.11
CA HIS A 146 -0.47 6.15 -1.20
C HIS A 146 -1.26 6.72 -2.39
N THR A 147 -2.37 7.38 -2.08
CA THR A 147 -3.18 8.17 -3.03
C THR A 147 -3.19 9.65 -2.67
N GLY A 148 -2.15 10.08 -1.95
CA GLY A 148 -1.99 11.43 -1.43
C GLY A 148 -1.37 12.42 -2.43
N LYS A 149 -1.00 13.59 -1.91
CA LYS A 149 -0.53 14.71 -2.73
C LYS A 149 0.96 14.62 -3.04
N SER A 150 1.35 15.14 -4.20
CA SER A 150 2.76 15.24 -4.58
C SER A 150 3.54 16.22 -3.70
N GLU A 151 2.91 17.34 -3.32
CA GLU A 151 3.55 18.44 -2.58
C GLU A 151 4.15 18.00 -1.24
N ASP A 152 3.45 17.11 -0.55
CA ASP A 152 3.82 16.57 0.77
C ASP A 152 4.35 15.13 0.72
N LEU A 153 4.56 14.59 -0.49
CA LEU A 153 5.00 13.21 -0.72
C LEU A 153 4.08 12.19 -0.02
N GLY A 154 2.77 12.33 -0.20
CA GLY A 154 1.77 11.46 0.44
C GLY A 154 1.78 11.58 1.96
N GLY A 155 1.96 12.78 2.50
CA GLY A 155 1.98 13.05 3.94
C GLY A 155 3.32 12.79 4.63
N ASN A 156 4.38 12.39 3.90
CA ASN A 156 5.72 12.24 4.47
C ASN A 156 6.29 13.58 4.97
N LYS A 157 5.86 14.71 4.41
CA LYS A 157 6.25 16.06 4.87
C LYS A 157 5.32 16.67 5.93
N ILE A 158 4.26 15.96 6.33
CA ILE A 158 3.38 16.41 7.40
C ILE A 158 3.90 15.83 8.71
N ASN A 159 4.61 16.66 9.47
CA ASN A 159 5.15 16.31 10.77
C ASN A 159 4.01 16.18 11.78
N VAL A 160 4.05 15.13 12.60
CA VAL A 160 3.09 14.92 13.69
C VAL A 160 3.83 14.34 14.90
N THR A 161 3.18 14.37 16.06
CA THR A 161 3.64 13.65 17.25
C THR A 161 2.66 12.53 17.53
N TYR A 162 3.09 11.27 17.57
CA TYR A 162 2.25 10.11 17.88
C TYR A 162 2.66 9.54 19.24
N PHE A 163 1.77 9.60 20.24
CA PHE A 163 2.06 9.19 21.62
C PHE A 163 3.35 9.79 22.20
N GLY A 164 3.62 11.07 21.89
CA GLY A 164 4.80 11.80 22.38
C GLY A 164 6.05 11.63 21.50
N GLU A 165 6.04 10.74 20.52
CA GLU A 165 7.17 10.55 19.60
C GLU A 165 6.98 11.34 18.29
N LYS A 166 8.02 12.05 17.85
CA LYS A 166 8.01 12.75 16.55
C LYS A 166 8.01 11.75 15.40
N THR A 167 7.15 11.96 14.42
CA THR A 167 7.04 11.15 13.20
C THR A 167 6.37 11.97 12.09
N ASN A 168 5.95 11.33 11.00
CA ASN A 168 5.15 11.97 9.96
C ASN A 168 3.82 11.23 9.76
N LEU A 169 2.87 11.90 9.11
CA LEU A 169 1.51 11.40 8.90
C LEU A 169 1.48 10.09 8.09
N HIS A 170 2.34 9.96 7.08
CA HIS A 170 2.44 8.76 6.26
C HIS A 170 2.80 7.54 7.10
N SER A 171 3.87 7.64 7.91
CA SER A 171 4.33 6.56 8.79
C SER A 171 3.30 6.19 9.87
N VAL A 172 2.44 7.13 10.29
CA VAL A 172 1.33 6.81 11.21
C VAL A 172 0.33 5.87 10.55
N TRP A 173 -0.04 6.15 9.29
CA TRP A 173 -0.98 5.36 8.53
C TRP A 173 -0.39 4.06 8.01
N ASP A 174 0.87 4.03 7.58
CA ASP A 174 1.54 2.80 7.15
C ASP A 174 1.56 1.75 8.26
N GLY A 175 2.07 2.13 9.43
CA GLY A 175 2.45 1.16 10.46
C GLY A 175 1.89 1.45 11.83
N LYS A 176 2.03 2.68 12.34
CA LYS A 176 1.82 2.94 13.77
C LYS A 176 0.38 2.69 14.23
N LEU A 177 -0.63 2.95 13.40
CA LEU A 177 -2.02 2.61 13.71
C LEU A 177 -2.22 1.09 13.77
N VAL A 178 -1.72 0.35 12.79
CA VAL A 178 -1.83 -1.11 12.69
C VAL A 178 -1.08 -1.79 13.84
N ASP A 179 0.18 -1.44 14.04
CA ASP A 179 1.07 -2.06 15.04
C ASP A 179 0.70 -1.70 16.49
N SER A 180 -0.12 -0.67 16.68
CA SER A 180 -0.69 -0.34 18.00
C SER A 180 -1.78 -1.29 18.44
N GLN A 181 -2.40 -2.05 17.52
CA GLN A 181 -3.41 -3.05 17.85
C GLN A 181 -2.82 -4.31 18.50
N LYS A 182 -1.52 -4.55 18.31
CA LYS A 182 -0.76 -5.68 18.89
C LYS A 182 -1.21 -7.08 18.50
N TYR A 183 -2.12 -7.22 17.52
CA TYR A 183 -2.45 -8.51 16.93
C TYR A 183 -1.32 -9.01 16.02
N SER A 184 -1.10 -10.32 16.01
CA SER A 184 -0.38 -10.94 14.88
C SER A 184 -1.20 -10.81 13.60
N TYR A 185 -0.55 -10.91 12.43
CA TYR A 185 -1.25 -10.73 11.16
C TYR A 185 -2.37 -11.77 10.93
N THR A 186 -2.21 -12.99 11.44
CA THR A 186 -3.23 -14.05 11.33
C THR A 186 -4.41 -13.81 12.28
N GLU A 187 -4.15 -13.40 13.52
CA GLU A 187 -5.21 -13.01 14.47
C GLU A 187 -6.01 -11.84 13.91
N TYR A 188 -5.31 -10.83 13.38
CA TYR A 188 -5.96 -9.63 12.88
C TYR A 188 -6.79 -9.92 11.63
N ALA A 189 -6.24 -10.67 10.67
CA ALA A 189 -7.00 -11.12 9.50
C ALA A 189 -8.26 -11.89 9.91
N LYS A 190 -8.17 -12.78 10.90
CA LYS A 190 -9.32 -13.54 11.41
C LYS A 190 -10.40 -12.65 12.05
N LEU A 191 -10.00 -11.58 12.73
CA LEU A 191 -10.95 -10.62 13.33
C LEU A 191 -11.67 -9.78 12.27
N LEU A 192 -10.95 -9.40 11.19
CA LEU A 192 -11.50 -8.55 10.13
C LEU A 192 -12.31 -9.32 9.09
N ASP A 193 -11.94 -10.57 8.81
CA ASP A 193 -12.52 -11.41 7.74
C ASP A 193 -13.85 -12.06 8.15
N ILE A 194 -14.85 -11.21 8.43
CA ILE A 194 -16.17 -11.61 8.98
C ILE A 194 -17.34 -11.31 8.04
N LYS A 195 -17.06 -10.85 6.82
CA LYS A 195 -18.09 -10.41 5.87
C LYS A 195 -18.83 -11.57 5.22
N THR A 196 -20.14 -11.39 5.05
CA THR A 196 -20.97 -12.33 4.29
C THR A 196 -20.58 -12.34 2.80
N LYS A 197 -20.97 -13.38 2.07
CA LYS A 197 -20.68 -13.49 0.63
C LYS A 197 -21.22 -12.30 -0.19
N ASP A 198 -22.38 -11.77 0.18
CA ASP A 198 -22.99 -10.63 -0.51
C ASP A 198 -22.24 -9.33 -0.21
N GLU A 199 -21.84 -9.10 1.04
CA GLU A 199 -20.97 -7.96 1.40
C GLU A 199 -19.62 -8.04 0.68
N VAL A 200 -18.99 -9.22 0.64
CA VAL A 200 -17.74 -9.44 -0.10
C VAL A 200 -17.91 -9.08 -1.57
N LYS A 201 -18.98 -9.55 -2.22
CA LYS A 201 -19.28 -9.23 -3.63
C LYS A 201 -19.46 -7.73 -3.85
N GLN A 202 -20.10 -7.03 -2.91
CA GLN A 202 -20.25 -5.57 -2.98
C GLN A 202 -18.90 -4.86 -2.83
N ILE A 203 -18.06 -5.25 -1.87
CA ILE A 203 -16.72 -4.66 -1.65
C ILE A 203 -15.81 -4.86 -2.86
N GLN A 204 -15.92 -6.02 -3.51
CA GLN A 204 -15.20 -6.39 -4.72
C GLN A 204 -15.79 -5.83 -6.01
N SER A 205 -16.89 -5.08 -5.94
CA SER A 205 -17.49 -4.46 -7.13
C SER A 205 -16.73 -3.20 -7.56
N GLY A 206 -16.94 -2.77 -8.80
CA GLY A 206 -16.27 -1.60 -9.38
C GLY A 206 -14.95 -1.95 -10.08
N THR A 207 -14.22 -0.91 -10.47
CA THR A 207 -12.94 -1.01 -11.17
C THR A 207 -11.77 -0.64 -10.27
N LEU A 208 -10.54 -0.83 -10.79
CA LEU A 208 -9.31 -0.41 -10.12
C LEU A 208 -9.34 1.09 -9.77
N GLU A 209 -9.87 1.92 -10.69
CA GLU A 209 -10.03 3.35 -10.50
C GLU A 209 -11.02 3.66 -9.36
N ASN A 210 -12.12 2.91 -9.25
CA ASN A 210 -13.06 3.08 -8.13
C ASN A 210 -12.40 2.78 -6.79
N TRP A 211 -11.54 1.75 -6.71
CA TRP A 211 -10.87 1.39 -5.46
C TRP A 211 -9.75 2.35 -5.08
N LEU A 212 -9.01 2.88 -6.05
CA LEU A 212 -8.06 3.97 -5.81
C LEU A 212 -8.77 5.25 -5.37
N TYR A 213 -9.94 5.56 -5.96
CA TYR A 213 -10.74 6.70 -5.56
C TYR A 213 -11.26 6.56 -4.12
N ASP A 214 -11.68 5.37 -3.72
CA ASP A 214 -12.09 5.06 -2.34
C ASP A 214 -10.97 5.39 -1.33
N SER A 215 -9.74 4.96 -1.60
CA SER A 215 -8.57 5.33 -0.78
C SER A 215 -8.28 6.84 -0.80
N HIS A 216 -8.44 7.48 -1.96
CA HIS A 216 -8.21 8.92 -2.12
C HIS A 216 -9.22 9.76 -1.35
N GLN A 217 -10.50 9.36 -1.30
CA GLN A 217 -11.50 10.02 -0.48
C GLN A 217 -11.15 9.95 1.02
N ILE A 218 -10.59 8.83 1.47
CA ILE A 218 -10.09 8.68 2.84
C ILE A 218 -8.87 9.57 3.06
N ALA A 219 -7.93 9.63 2.12
CA ALA A 219 -6.78 10.53 2.17
C ALA A 219 -7.22 11.99 2.36
N ASN A 220 -8.22 12.44 1.59
CA ASN A 220 -8.77 13.80 1.71
C ASN A 220 -9.36 14.07 3.11
N LYS A 221 -10.05 13.09 3.69
CA LYS A 221 -10.55 13.18 5.07
C LYS A 221 -9.41 13.26 6.10
N ILE A 222 -8.35 12.47 5.91
CA ILE A 222 -7.17 12.47 6.77
C ILE A 222 -6.47 13.83 6.73
N TYR A 223 -6.20 14.34 5.53
CA TYR A 223 -5.58 15.66 5.34
C TYR A 223 -6.39 16.78 5.99
N ALA A 224 -7.71 16.80 5.79
CA ALA A 224 -8.59 17.83 6.35
C ALA A 224 -8.61 17.83 7.89
N GLN A 225 -8.29 16.69 8.51
CA GLN A 225 -8.46 16.47 9.96
C GLN A 225 -7.13 16.32 10.70
N THR A 226 -6.00 16.34 10.00
CA THR A 226 -4.67 16.11 10.57
C THR A 226 -3.68 17.17 10.04
N PRO A 227 -3.82 18.44 10.45
CA PRO A 227 -2.88 19.49 10.04
C PRO A 227 -1.45 19.20 10.52
N ASN A 228 -0.46 19.85 9.91
CA ASN A 228 0.93 19.77 10.33
C ASN A 228 1.08 20.12 11.83
N ASP A 229 2.00 19.44 12.49
CA ASP A 229 2.29 19.51 13.93
C ASP A 229 1.17 19.00 14.86
N SER A 230 0.18 18.28 14.32
CA SER A 230 -0.85 17.61 15.12
C SER A 230 -0.25 16.64 16.15
N LYS A 231 -0.86 16.59 17.34
CA LYS A 231 -0.54 15.63 18.41
C LYS A 231 -1.60 14.53 18.41
N LEU A 232 -1.19 13.33 18.03
CA LEU A 232 -2.05 12.17 17.83
C LEU A 232 -1.88 11.22 19.00
N ALA A 233 -3.00 10.82 19.61
CA ALA A 233 -3.01 9.85 20.70
C ALA A 233 -4.25 8.93 20.58
N TYR A 234 -4.80 8.52 21.71
CA TYR A 234 -5.97 7.64 21.78
C TYR A 234 -7.20 8.17 21.05
N ASP A 235 -7.39 9.49 21.01
CA ASP A 235 -8.48 10.15 20.28
C ASP A 235 -8.39 9.93 18.77
N TYR A 236 -7.17 9.98 18.22
CA TYR A 236 -6.92 9.71 16.81
C TYR A 236 -7.17 8.25 16.46
N GLN A 237 -6.73 7.32 17.32
CA GLN A 237 -7.02 5.89 17.17
C GLN A 237 -8.53 5.62 17.21
N TYR A 238 -9.23 6.13 18.23
CA TYR A 238 -10.69 6.00 18.34
C TYR A 238 -11.41 6.49 17.08
N LYS A 239 -10.89 7.55 16.46
CA LYS A 239 -11.48 8.14 15.26
C LYS A 239 -11.21 7.38 13.97
N PHE A 240 -10.03 6.75 13.84
CA PHE A 240 -9.56 6.21 12.57
C PHE A 240 -9.32 4.70 12.54
N ASN A 241 -9.37 3.98 13.66
CA ASN A 241 -9.17 2.53 13.68
C ASN A 241 -10.16 1.80 12.77
N ASP A 242 -11.47 2.10 12.86
CA ASP A 242 -12.48 1.50 11.97
C ASP A 242 -12.20 1.77 10.48
N THR A 243 -11.66 2.96 10.17
CA THR A 243 -11.28 3.31 8.79
C THR A 243 -10.05 2.53 8.34
N MET A 244 -9.04 2.38 9.19
CA MET A 244 -7.84 1.59 8.93
C MET A 244 -8.18 0.10 8.76
N GLU A 245 -8.97 -0.47 9.67
CA GLU A 245 -9.45 -1.86 9.60
C GLU A 245 -10.26 -2.13 8.33
N ARG A 246 -11.16 -1.20 7.96
CA ARG A 246 -11.88 -1.25 6.69
C ARG A 246 -10.90 -1.31 5.51
N GLN A 247 -9.85 -0.50 5.48
CA GLN A 247 -8.89 -0.51 4.38
C GLN A 247 -8.12 -1.84 4.30
N LEU A 248 -7.69 -2.41 5.43
CA LEU A 248 -7.05 -3.73 5.45
C LEU A 248 -7.98 -4.83 4.91
N LEU A 249 -9.23 -4.85 5.38
CA LEU A 249 -10.24 -5.80 4.90
C LEU A 249 -10.52 -5.62 3.40
N TYR A 250 -10.75 -4.39 2.96
CA TYR A 250 -11.09 -4.09 1.57
C TYR A 250 -9.92 -4.40 0.64
N GLY A 251 -8.69 -4.09 1.06
CA GLY A 251 -7.47 -4.46 0.33
C GLY A 251 -7.38 -5.97 0.12
N GLY A 252 -7.59 -6.77 1.16
CA GLY A 252 -7.55 -8.23 1.07
C GLY A 252 -8.63 -8.81 0.16
N LEU A 253 -9.88 -8.36 0.32
CA LEU A 253 -10.98 -8.83 -0.51
C LEU A 253 -10.83 -8.42 -1.98
N ARG A 254 -10.36 -7.20 -2.27
CA ARG A 254 -10.10 -6.72 -3.63
C ARG A 254 -8.89 -7.41 -4.26
N LEU A 255 -7.84 -7.70 -3.49
CA LEU A 255 -6.73 -8.55 -3.95
C LEU A 255 -7.23 -9.95 -4.32
N ALA A 256 -8.06 -10.58 -3.48
CA ALA A 256 -8.66 -11.88 -3.81
C ALA A 256 -9.45 -11.85 -5.13
N LYS A 257 -10.24 -10.78 -5.35
CA LYS A 257 -10.98 -10.58 -6.60
C LYS A 257 -10.04 -10.53 -7.80
N VAL A 258 -8.99 -9.71 -7.73
CA VAL A 258 -8.00 -9.59 -8.81
C VAL A 258 -7.33 -10.93 -9.09
N LEU A 259 -6.86 -11.63 -8.05
CA LEU A 259 -6.23 -12.94 -8.20
C LEU A 259 -7.18 -13.99 -8.79
N ASN A 260 -8.45 -13.96 -8.39
CA ASN A 260 -9.49 -14.84 -8.94
C ASN A 260 -9.81 -14.54 -10.41
N ASP A 261 -9.77 -13.28 -10.82
CA ASP A 261 -10.00 -12.91 -12.23
C ASP A 261 -8.81 -13.23 -13.14
N LEU A 262 -7.59 -13.27 -12.59
CA LEU A 262 -6.38 -13.60 -13.34
C LEU A 262 -6.26 -15.09 -13.68
N PHE A 263 -6.86 -15.96 -12.87
CA PHE A 263 -6.73 -17.42 -12.97
C PHE A 263 -8.08 -18.09 -13.17
#